data_AF-A0AB39AL44-F1
#
_entry.id   AF-A0AB39AL44-F1
#
_cell.length_a   1.000
_cell.length_b   1.000
_cell.length_c   1.000
_cell.angle_alpha   90.00
_cell.angle_beta   90.00
_cell.angle_gamma   90.00
#
_symmetry.space_group_name_H-M   'P 1'
#
loop_
_entity.id
_entity.type
_entity.pdbx_description
1 polymer ?
#
loop_
_entity_poly.entity_id
_entity_poly.type
_entity_poly.pdbx_seq_one_letter_code
_entity_poly.pdbx_strand_id
1 'polypeptide(L)'
;MHPAVQKYNKLPSTGLELSWQNASETARKKAQSRAVIVRHLLTQECGIPKAFEALVTAYRANTAMATLATAIDALGKLPGRATIYNWCNAYKDNGINSLLPNHKGKAQTQYSWLARCLELYHSPNSPSFAQVSDQLNKEGYKAEHHQVRRFINALPHELGPQSPYRMGAKLYREKHKDHLLRSTNNIKPGVMYNGDGHTLDVYLAHPKTGKPYRAELTAFQDVASRCIVGWELGYAESTLDTLAAISRAIKVHNNVPAMFYLDNGSGYKNKLMNDDTTGFYAQFEIDVIFAIPGNARVKWIERFFLHMEDRVGKRFSTYCGRDHDDRHKQLVLKEAKQGKRKLPTVDEWIAEFKAFLNDYHNSEHPEVKGKTRQQVWDENIERVPPVEGDFVMLPRETVNIRRGRFRLHQRDYSADFLHQFNGQELVAAYDLHDDSYTKLYKLNGEFLMFANLKTKSHAVPTSRIEQAQQKRLTGREKRLQVHLQEVRAQEASTRIIDVESVTKFAAPIKGIEAQQSPVNIFDFDVTPTQPQHEIDLNELLDQPNLRKETTYEL
;
A
#
# COMPACT_ATOMS: atom_id res chain seq x y z
N MET A 1 -13.61 -18.55 -28.15
CA MET A 1 -13.22 -19.85 -27.57
C MET A 1 -12.56 -19.61 -26.23
N HIS A 2 -13.11 -20.14 -25.14
CA HIS A 2 -12.62 -19.88 -23.78
C HIS A 2 -11.19 -20.42 -23.58
N PRO A 3 -10.30 -19.75 -22.81
CA PRO A 3 -8.92 -20.21 -22.58
C PRO A 3 -8.82 -21.63 -22.01
N ALA A 4 -9.79 -22.05 -21.20
CA ALA A 4 -9.87 -23.42 -20.67
C ALA A 4 -10.09 -24.49 -21.77
N VAL A 5 -10.73 -24.13 -22.89
CA VAL A 5 -10.91 -25.04 -24.03
C VAL A 5 -9.62 -25.20 -24.82
N GLN A 6 -8.92 -24.09 -25.09
CA GLN A 6 -7.59 -24.13 -25.73
C GLN A 6 -6.61 -24.95 -24.88
N LYS A 7 -6.60 -24.61 -23.58
CA LYS A 7 -6.40 -25.46 -22.41
C LYS A 7 -6.34 -26.97 -22.64
N TYR A 8 -7.56 -27.48 -22.65
CA TYR A 8 -7.95 -28.86 -22.80
C TYR A 8 -7.49 -29.47 -24.12
N ASN A 9 -7.62 -28.75 -25.24
CA ASN A 9 -7.24 -29.25 -26.57
C ASN A 9 -5.72 -29.47 -26.71
N LYS A 10 -4.91 -28.81 -25.88
CA LYS A 10 -3.45 -28.98 -25.84
C LYS A 10 -2.99 -30.05 -24.84
N LEU A 11 -3.91 -30.68 -24.10
CA LEU A 11 -3.53 -31.74 -23.18
C LEU A 11 -3.00 -32.94 -23.97
N PRO A 12 -1.90 -33.58 -23.53
CA PRO A 12 -1.43 -34.80 -24.15
C PRO A 12 -2.55 -35.84 -24.03
N SER A 13 -2.90 -36.48 -25.15
CA SER A 13 -3.78 -37.64 -25.11
C SER A 13 -3.17 -38.65 -24.15
N THR A 14 -3.88 -38.98 -23.08
CA THR A 14 -3.48 -40.00 -22.10
C THR A 14 -3.54 -41.40 -22.72
N GLY A 15 -2.76 -41.63 -23.77
CA GLY A 15 -2.26 -42.92 -24.17
C GLY A 15 -0.86 -43.06 -23.61
N LEU A 16 -0.72 -43.04 -22.27
CA LEU A 16 0.49 -43.60 -21.67
C LEU A 16 0.42 -45.09 -21.97
N GLU A 17 1.14 -45.54 -22.99
CA GLU A 17 1.41 -46.96 -23.17
C GLU A 17 1.93 -47.50 -21.84
N LEU A 18 1.25 -48.50 -21.30
CA LEU A 18 1.58 -49.05 -19.99
C LEU A 18 2.94 -49.76 -20.10
N SER A 19 4.01 -49.02 -19.83
CA SER A 19 5.38 -49.55 -19.84
C SER A 19 5.71 -50.22 -18.51
N TRP A 20 6.69 -51.11 -18.51
CA TRP A 20 7.16 -51.76 -17.28
C TRP A 20 7.55 -50.76 -16.19
N GLN A 21 8.19 -49.65 -16.59
CA GLN A 21 8.64 -48.59 -15.68
C GLN A 21 7.47 -47.86 -15.01
N ASN A 22 6.32 -47.76 -15.67
CA ASN A 22 5.14 -47.03 -15.17
C ASN A 22 4.06 -47.94 -14.55
N ALA A 23 4.22 -49.27 -14.64
CA ALA A 23 3.28 -50.23 -14.06
C ALA A 23 3.39 -50.34 -12.54
N SER A 24 2.25 -50.54 -11.86
CA SER A 24 2.21 -50.80 -10.41
C SER A 24 2.94 -52.10 -10.05
N GLU A 25 3.42 -52.21 -8.80
CA GLU A 25 4.09 -53.42 -8.32
C GLU A 25 3.18 -54.67 -8.45
N THR A 26 1.87 -54.50 -8.21
CA THR A 26 0.86 -55.55 -8.39
C THR A 26 0.71 -55.97 -9.85
N ALA A 27 0.77 -55.03 -10.79
CA ALA A 27 0.71 -55.31 -12.22
C ALA A 27 1.98 -56.03 -12.70
N ARG A 28 3.16 -55.63 -12.22
CA ARG A 28 4.44 -56.29 -12.50
C ARG A 28 4.47 -57.72 -11.96
N LYS A 29 4.04 -57.96 -10.72
CA LYS A 29 3.95 -59.32 -10.13
C LYS A 29 3.07 -60.23 -10.98
N LYS A 30 1.90 -59.75 -11.40
CA LYS A 30 1.01 -60.50 -12.30
C LYS A 30 1.67 -60.80 -13.65
N ALA A 31 2.38 -59.84 -14.24
CA ALA A 31 3.10 -60.04 -15.50
C ALA A 31 4.26 -61.04 -15.36
N GLN A 32 4.97 -61.04 -14.22
CA GLN A 32 6.01 -62.02 -13.91
C GLN A 32 5.42 -63.44 -13.80
N SER A 33 4.31 -63.62 -13.08
CA SER A 33 3.62 -64.91 -13.01
C SER A 33 3.15 -65.39 -14.39
N ARG A 34 2.65 -64.49 -15.24
CA ARG A 34 2.32 -64.81 -16.65
C ARG A 34 3.56 -65.23 -17.44
N ALA A 35 4.68 -64.53 -17.26
CA ALA A 35 5.92 -64.82 -17.99
C ALA A 35 6.51 -66.18 -17.63
N VAL A 36 6.42 -66.62 -16.37
CA VAL A 36 6.87 -67.97 -15.94
C VAL A 36 6.11 -69.05 -16.71
N ILE A 37 4.79 -68.92 -16.81
CA ILE A 37 3.94 -69.88 -17.54
C ILE A 37 4.27 -69.86 -19.04
N VAL A 38 4.35 -68.67 -19.65
CA VAL A 38 4.62 -68.51 -21.08
C VAL A 38 6.00 -69.05 -21.46
N ARG A 39 7.05 -68.75 -20.68
CA ARG A 39 8.41 -69.26 -20.93
C ARG A 39 8.45 -70.78 -20.89
N HIS A 40 7.81 -71.40 -19.89
CA HIS A 40 7.75 -72.85 -19.81
C HIS A 40 7.09 -73.46 -21.05
N LEU A 41 5.95 -72.91 -21.50
CA LEU A 41 5.23 -73.41 -22.66
C LEU A 41 5.98 -73.22 -23.99
N LEU A 42 6.77 -72.15 -24.12
CA LEU A 42 7.58 -71.88 -25.31
C LEU A 42 8.88 -72.70 -25.37
N THR A 43 9.34 -73.25 -24.24
CA THR A 43 10.57 -74.06 -24.17
C THR A 43 10.32 -75.53 -24.50
N GLN A 44 9.07 -75.99 -24.46
CA GLN A 44 8.74 -77.38 -24.80
C GLN A 44 8.89 -77.60 -26.32
N GLU A 45 9.50 -78.72 -26.71
CA GLU A 45 9.65 -79.10 -28.12
C GLU A 45 8.31 -79.53 -28.78
N CYS A 46 7.23 -79.60 -28.00
CA CYS A 46 5.88 -79.85 -28.49
C CYS A 46 5.13 -78.52 -28.70
N GLY A 47 4.29 -78.45 -29.74
CA GLY A 47 3.50 -77.25 -30.03
C GLY A 47 2.67 -76.77 -28.82
N ILE A 48 2.46 -75.45 -28.71
CA ILE A 48 1.78 -74.77 -27.58
C ILE A 48 0.51 -75.50 -27.09
N PRO A 49 -0.39 -76.03 -27.95
CA PRO A 49 -1.55 -76.77 -27.49
C PRO A 49 -1.21 -78.03 -26.68
N LYS A 50 -0.23 -78.83 -27.12
CA LYS A 50 0.20 -80.05 -26.42
C LYS A 50 0.92 -79.72 -25.12
N ALA A 51 1.76 -78.68 -25.12
CA ALA A 51 2.44 -78.20 -23.92
C ALA A 51 1.45 -77.70 -22.85
N PHE A 52 0.37 -77.02 -23.27
CA PHE A 52 -0.67 -76.56 -22.37
C PHE A 52 -1.48 -77.72 -21.76
N GLU A 53 -1.88 -78.71 -22.55
CA GLU A 53 -2.58 -79.92 -22.04
C GLU A 53 -1.71 -80.71 -21.04
N ALA A 54 -0.40 -80.81 -21.30
CA ALA A 54 0.56 -81.41 -20.38
C ALA A 54 0.64 -80.62 -19.06
N LEU A 55 0.70 -79.29 -19.12
CA LEU A 55 0.70 -78.42 -17.94
C LEU A 55 -0.60 -78.56 -17.14
N VAL A 56 -1.76 -78.60 -17.80
CA VAL A 56 -3.07 -78.78 -17.15
C VAL A 56 -3.12 -80.13 -16.43
N THR A 57 -2.66 -81.19 -17.09
CA THR A 57 -2.61 -82.54 -16.51
C THR A 57 -1.69 -82.58 -15.29
N ALA A 58 -0.49 -82.03 -15.39
CA ALA A 58 0.48 -81.97 -14.30
C ALA A 58 0.00 -81.11 -13.12
N TYR A 59 -0.65 -79.97 -13.39
CA TYR A 59 -1.18 -79.09 -12.34
C TYR A 59 -2.35 -79.76 -11.60
N ARG A 60 -3.26 -80.44 -12.31
CA ARG A 60 -4.37 -81.19 -11.69
C ARG A 60 -3.92 -82.42 -10.90
N ALA A 61 -2.86 -83.09 -11.36
CA ALA A 61 -2.25 -84.22 -10.66
C ALA A 61 -1.30 -83.80 -9.53
N ASN A 62 -1.12 -82.49 -9.29
CA ASN A 62 -0.21 -81.92 -8.30
C ASN A 62 1.27 -82.33 -8.50
N THR A 63 1.65 -82.62 -9.75
CA THR A 63 3.00 -83.01 -10.17
C THR A 63 3.71 -81.92 -10.99
N ALA A 64 3.07 -80.75 -11.15
CA ALA A 64 3.67 -79.60 -11.81
C ALA A 64 4.87 -79.05 -11.03
N MET A 65 5.81 -78.44 -11.76
CA MET A 65 6.96 -77.76 -11.17
C MET A 65 6.50 -76.69 -10.17
N ALA A 66 7.12 -76.63 -8.99
CA ALA A 66 6.70 -75.74 -7.91
C ALA A 66 6.56 -74.26 -8.34
N THR A 67 7.48 -73.79 -9.19
CA THR A 67 7.46 -72.43 -9.75
C THR A 67 6.23 -72.14 -10.63
N LEU A 68 5.71 -73.15 -11.33
CA LEU A 68 4.51 -73.03 -12.17
C LEU A 68 3.24 -73.07 -11.31
N ALA A 69 3.20 -73.95 -10.30
CA ALA A 69 2.09 -74.02 -9.37
C ALA A 69 1.93 -72.67 -8.62
N THR A 70 3.01 -72.13 -8.05
CA THR A 70 3.00 -70.81 -7.39
C THR A 70 2.58 -69.68 -8.34
N ALA A 71 3.00 -69.73 -9.61
CA ALA A 71 2.61 -68.71 -10.59
C ALA A 71 1.12 -68.78 -10.95
N ILE A 72 0.54 -69.98 -11.03
CA ILE A 72 -0.89 -70.19 -11.30
C ILE A 72 -1.72 -69.76 -10.08
N ASP A 73 -1.29 -70.12 -8.87
CA ASP A 73 -1.96 -69.76 -7.62
C ASP A 73 -1.94 -68.24 -7.40
N ALA A 74 -0.84 -67.56 -7.73
CA ALA A 74 -0.74 -66.10 -7.70
C ALA A 74 -1.69 -65.39 -8.69
N LEU A 75 -2.14 -66.09 -9.74
CA LEU A 75 -3.16 -65.61 -10.69
C LEU A 75 -4.59 -65.97 -10.24
N GLY A 76 -4.74 -66.79 -9.19
CA GLY A 76 -6.00 -67.20 -8.56
C GLY A 76 -6.78 -68.28 -9.31
N LYS A 77 -6.47 -68.53 -10.58
CA LYS A 77 -7.06 -69.63 -11.38
C LYS A 77 -6.18 -69.99 -12.56
N LEU A 78 -6.30 -71.25 -13.01
CA LEU A 78 -5.69 -71.71 -14.25
C LEU A 78 -6.24 -70.91 -15.45
N PRO A 79 -5.40 -70.21 -16.23
CA PRO A 79 -5.84 -69.45 -17.39
C PRO A 79 -6.37 -70.38 -18.50
N GLY A 80 -7.41 -69.95 -19.22
CA GLY A 80 -7.96 -70.71 -20.34
C GLY A 80 -7.01 -70.78 -21.55
N ARG A 81 -7.20 -71.78 -22.42
CA ARG A 81 -6.38 -72.03 -23.62
C ARG A 81 -6.22 -70.80 -24.51
N ALA A 82 -7.30 -70.07 -24.79
CA ALA A 82 -7.26 -68.86 -25.61
C ALA A 82 -6.43 -67.73 -24.97
N THR A 83 -6.52 -67.59 -23.65
CA THR A 83 -5.75 -66.59 -22.88
C THR A 83 -4.26 -66.88 -22.93
N ILE A 84 -3.86 -68.14 -22.74
CA ILE A 84 -2.46 -68.57 -22.85
C ILE A 84 -1.92 -68.35 -24.26
N TYR A 85 -2.71 -68.68 -25.28
CA TYR A 85 -2.30 -68.47 -26.67
C TYR A 85 -2.07 -66.98 -26.97
N ASN A 86 -2.96 -66.11 -26.51
CA ASN A 86 -2.80 -64.66 -26.63
C ASN A 86 -1.57 -64.15 -25.86
N TRP A 87 -1.29 -64.68 -24.67
CA TRP A 87 -0.07 -64.32 -23.93
C TRP A 87 1.20 -64.80 -24.63
N CYS A 88 1.21 -66.01 -25.19
CA CYS A 88 2.36 -66.53 -25.92
C CYS A 88 2.67 -65.71 -27.17
N ASN A 89 1.64 -65.30 -27.93
CA ASN A 89 1.81 -64.44 -29.10
C ASN A 89 2.28 -63.04 -28.68
N ALA A 90 1.61 -62.42 -27.71
CA ALA A 90 2.01 -61.11 -27.20
C ALA A 90 3.46 -61.09 -26.66
N TYR A 91 3.89 -62.17 -26.01
CA TYR A 91 5.25 -62.31 -25.48
C TYR A 91 6.30 -62.43 -26.60
N LYS A 92 5.98 -63.07 -27.72
CA LYS A 92 6.86 -63.14 -28.89
C LYS A 92 7.07 -61.76 -29.52
N ASP A 93 6.04 -60.93 -29.55
CA ASP A 93 6.10 -59.62 -30.20
C ASP A 93 6.91 -58.61 -29.37
N ASN A 94 6.63 -58.51 -28.06
CA ASN A 94 7.15 -57.40 -27.22
C ASN A 94 7.62 -57.85 -25.81
N GLY A 95 7.91 -59.15 -25.63
CA GLY A 95 8.50 -59.68 -24.40
C GLY A 95 7.61 -59.52 -23.17
N ILE A 96 8.20 -59.22 -22.01
CA ILE A 96 7.46 -59.18 -20.73
C ILE A 96 6.50 -57.98 -20.61
N ASN A 97 6.73 -56.90 -21.37
CA ASN A 97 5.92 -55.69 -21.32
C ASN A 97 4.49 -55.94 -21.79
N SER A 98 4.31 -56.79 -22.81
CA SER A 98 3.00 -57.13 -23.35
C SER A 98 2.18 -58.05 -22.43
N LEU A 99 2.81 -58.65 -21.42
CA LEU A 99 2.15 -59.47 -20.41
C LEU A 99 1.61 -58.65 -19.23
N LEU A 100 1.83 -57.33 -19.21
CA LEU A 100 1.19 -56.48 -18.22
C LEU A 100 -0.34 -56.56 -18.34
N PRO A 101 -1.10 -56.42 -17.24
CA PRO A 101 -2.55 -56.29 -17.30
C PRO A 101 -2.91 -55.04 -18.11
N ASN A 102 -3.17 -55.22 -19.40
CA ASN A 102 -3.77 -54.21 -20.26
C ASN A 102 -5.21 -53.98 -19.79
N HIS A 103 -5.37 -53.26 -18.69
CA HIS A 103 -6.55 -52.46 -18.50
C HIS A 103 -6.46 -51.38 -19.59
N LYS A 104 -6.99 -51.68 -20.77
CA LYS A 104 -7.57 -50.63 -21.59
C LYS A 104 -8.62 -50.02 -20.65
N GLY A 105 -8.27 -48.95 -19.94
CA GLY A 105 -9.27 -48.12 -19.30
C GLY A 105 -10.35 -47.90 -20.34
N LYS A 106 -11.63 -47.91 -19.94
CA LYS A 106 -12.71 -47.59 -20.88
C LYS A 106 -12.25 -46.37 -21.66
N ALA A 107 -12.16 -46.49 -22.99
CA ALA A 107 -11.86 -45.35 -23.84
C ALA A 107 -12.76 -44.22 -23.35
N GLN A 108 -12.16 -43.11 -22.93
CA GLN A 108 -12.92 -42.03 -22.32
C GLN A 108 -13.96 -41.62 -23.36
N THR A 109 -15.24 -41.83 -23.06
CA THR A 109 -16.32 -41.56 -24.00
C THR A 109 -16.19 -40.09 -24.40
N GLN A 110 -15.79 -39.84 -25.66
CA GLN A 110 -15.69 -38.48 -26.17
C GLN A 110 -17.11 -37.99 -26.40
N TYR A 111 -17.62 -37.19 -25.47
CA TYR A 111 -18.90 -36.53 -25.63
C TYR A 111 -18.73 -35.35 -26.61
N SER A 112 -19.72 -35.13 -27.47
CA SER A 112 -19.70 -33.98 -28.39
C SER A 112 -19.73 -32.63 -27.67
N TRP A 113 -20.23 -32.60 -26.43
CA TRP A 113 -20.42 -31.39 -25.63
C TRP A 113 -19.22 -30.97 -24.77
N LEU A 114 -18.08 -31.67 -24.80
CA LEU A 114 -16.97 -31.45 -23.85
C LEU A 114 -16.40 -30.03 -23.91
N ALA A 115 -16.14 -29.51 -25.10
CA ALA A 115 -15.65 -28.15 -25.28
C ALA A 115 -16.66 -27.12 -24.77
N ARG A 116 -17.95 -27.29 -25.10
CA ARG A 116 -19.01 -26.39 -24.67
C ARG A 116 -19.23 -26.42 -23.15
N CYS A 117 -19.15 -27.61 -22.55
CA CYS A 117 -19.19 -27.80 -21.10
C CYS A 117 -18.08 -27.01 -20.39
N LEU A 118 -16.86 -26.99 -20.94
CA LEU A 118 -15.76 -26.22 -20.37
C LEU A 118 -15.99 -24.71 -20.45
N GLU A 119 -16.61 -24.21 -21.53
CA GLU A 119 -16.96 -22.79 -21.64
C GLU A 119 -18.03 -22.39 -20.63
N LEU A 120 -19.09 -23.18 -20.51
CA LEU A 120 -20.19 -22.91 -19.59
C LEU A 120 -19.74 -23.00 -18.12
N TYR A 121 -18.97 -24.04 -17.78
CA TYR A 121 -18.52 -24.28 -16.40
C TYR A 121 -17.56 -23.20 -15.88
N HIS A 122 -16.72 -22.66 -16.75
CA HIS A 122 -15.75 -21.61 -16.42
C HIS A 122 -16.26 -20.18 -16.71
N SER A 123 -17.57 -20.03 -16.94
CA SER A 123 -18.19 -18.70 -17.06
C SER A 123 -18.08 -17.90 -15.76
N PRO A 124 -18.14 -16.55 -15.81
CA PRO A 124 -17.99 -15.69 -14.63
C PRO A 124 -18.95 -16.02 -13.48
N ASN A 125 -20.16 -16.47 -13.82
CA ASN A 125 -21.20 -16.82 -12.85
C ASN A 125 -20.93 -18.13 -12.10
N SER A 126 -19.86 -18.86 -12.47
CA SER A 126 -19.43 -20.10 -11.81
C SER A 126 -20.57 -21.10 -11.56
N PRO A 127 -21.35 -21.47 -12.60
CA PRO A 127 -22.55 -22.28 -12.45
C PRO A 127 -22.24 -23.65 -11.84
N SER A 128 -23.25 -24.25 -11.20
CA SER A 128 -23.17 -25.61 -10.69
C SER A 128 -23.10 -26.62 -11.84
N PHE A 129 -22.63 -27.83 -11.57
CA PHE A 129 -22.61 -28.89 -12.58
C PHE A 129 -24.01 -29.17 -13.16
N ALA A 130 -25.07 -29.05 -12.35
CA ALA A 130 -26.45 -29.29 -12.77
C ALA A 130 -26.94 -28.20 -13.74
N GLN A 131 -26.63 -26.93 -13.43
CA GLN A 131 -26.93 -25.82 -14.33
C GLN A 131 -26.20 -25.94 -15.66
N VAL A 132 -24.95 -26.44 -15.65
CA VAL A 132 -24.21 -26.71 -16.89
C VAL A 132 -24.88 -27.81 -17.71
N SER A 133 -25.33 -28.92 -17.09
CA SER A 133 -26.06 -29.96 -17.84
C SER A 133 -27.40 -29.45 -18.39
N ASP A 134 -28.15 -28.67 -17.62
CA ASP A 134 -29.43 -28.11 -18.08
C ASP A 134 -29.24 -27.18 -19.28
N GLN A 135 -28.19 -26.36 -19.24
CA GLN A 135 -27.85 -25.45 -20.34
C GLN A 135 -27.39 -26.22 -21.59
N LEU A 136 -26.58 -27.28 -21.43
CA LEU A 136 -26.19 -28.15 -22.54
C LEU A 136 -27.41 -28.84 -23.17
N ASN A 137 -28.36 -29.31 -22.35
CA ASN A 137 -29.60 -29.92 -22.84
C ASN A 137 -30.49 -28.93 -23.59
N LYS A 138 -30.59 -27.68 -23.11
CA LYS A 138 -31.28 -26.60 -23.84
C LYS A 138 -30.63 -26.28 -25.19
N GLU A 139 -29.30 -26.41 -25.28
CA GLU A 139 -28.54 -26.24 -26.52
C GLU A 139 -28.60 -27.46 -27.46
N GLY A 140 -29.37 -28.50 -27.10
CA GLY A 140 -29.61 -29.69 -27.94
C GLY A 140 -28.62 -30.84 -27.71
N TYR A 141 -27.70 -30.72 -26.75
CA TYR A 141 -26.82 -31.82 -26.37
C TYR A 141 -27.53 -32.80 -25.42
N LYS A 142 -27.06 -34.05 -25.37
CA LYS A 142 -27.50 -35.02 -24.35
C LYS A 142 -26.44 -35.12 -23.27
N ALA A 143 -26.61 -34.35 -22.19
CA ALA A 143 -25.66 -34.30 -21.08
C ALA A 143 -26.37 -34.48 -19.73
N GLU A 144 -25.93 -35.45 -18.94
CA GLU A 144 -26.43 -35.65 -17.58
C GLU A 144 -25.49 -35.01 -16.55
N HIS A 145 -26.05 -34.47 -15.47
CA HIS A 145 -25.30 -33.80 -14.40
C HIS A 145 -24.09 -34.61 -13.90
N HIS A 146 -24.26 -35.91 -13.68
CA HIS A 146 -23.19 -36.77 -13.16
C HIS A 146 -22.07 -37.00 -14.20
N GLN A 147 -22.37 -36.94 -15.49
CA GLN A 147 -21.38 -37.04 -16.57
C GLN A 147 -20.53 -35.77 -16.61
N VAL A 148 -21.16 -34.59 -16.51
CA VAL A 148 -20.48 -33.29 -16.40
C VAL A 148 -19.56 -33.27 -15.17
N ARG A 149 -20.06 -33.66 -14.00
CA ARG A 149 -19.25 -33.73 -12.77
C ARG A 149 -18.05 -34.66 -12.93
N ARG A 150 -18.25 -35.86 -13.47
CA ARG A 150 -17.16 -36.83 -13.70
C ARG A 150 -16.12 -36.30 -14.67
N PHE A 151 -16.57 -35.68 -15.77
CA PHE A 151 -15.67 -35.07 -16.75
C PHE A 151 -14.80 -33.99 -16.11
N ILE A 152 -15.40 -32.99 -15.47
CA ILE A 152 -14.64 -31.88 -14.87
C ILE A 152 -13.69 -32.37 -13.77
N ASN A 153 -14.11 -33.31 -12.93
CA ASN A 153 -13.25 -33.86 -11.88
C ASN A 153 -12.11 -34.75 -12.40
N ALA A 154 -12.23 -35.28 -13.62
CA ALA A 154 -11.18 -36.06 -14.25
C ALA A 154 -10.11 -35.18 -14.93
N LEU A 155 -10.37 -33.88 -15.09
CA LEU A 155 -9.42 -32.96 -15.70
C LEU A 155 -8.27 -32.61 -14.74
N PRO A 156 -7.12 -32.17 -15.29
CA PRO A 156 -6.05 -31.62 -14.48
C PRO A 156 -6.55 -30.49 -13.56
N HIS A 157 -5.86 -30.29 -12.44
CA HIS A 157 -6.24 -29.33 -11.40
C HIS A 157 -6.53 -27.92 -11.95
N GLU A 158 -5.80 -27.50 -12.99
CA GLU A 158 -5.96 -26.22 -13.69
C GLU A 158 -7.25 -26.06 -14.51
N LEU A 159 -8.01 -27.13 -14.73
CA LEU A 159 -9.29 -27.14 -15.46
C LEU A 159 -10.44 -27.73 -14.64
N GLY A 160 -10.14 -28.20 -13.43
CA GLY A 160 -11.11 -28.77 -12.50
C GLY A 160 -11.84 -27.72 -11.65
N PRO A 161 -12.48 -28.14 -10.54
CA PRO A 161 -13.28 -27.24 -9.71
C PRO A 161 -12.48 -26.10 -9.04
N GLN A 162 -11.19 -26.33 -8.80
CA GLN A 162 -10.27 -25.35 -8.20
C GLN A 162 -9.44 -24.62 -9.27
N SER A 163 -9.89 -24.59 -10.53
CA SER A 163 -9.15 -23.94 -11.61
C SER A 163 -8.96 -22.43 -11.35
N PRO A 164 -7.92 -21.81 -11.95
CA PRO A 164 -7.75 -20.35 -11.91
C PRO A 164 -8.94 -19.59 -12.51
N TYR A 165 -9.74 -20.25 -13.36
CA TYR A 165 -10.95 -19.65 -13.95
C TYR A 165 -12.14 -19.64 -12.98
N ARG A 166 -12.17 -20.54 -11.98
CA ARG A 166 -13.23 -20.59 -10.94
C ARG A 166 -12.88 -19.76 -9.71
N MET A 167 -11.64 -19.91 -9.25
CA MET A 167 -11.19 -19.26 -8.01
C MET A 167 -10.55 -17.89 -8.24
N GLY A 168 -10.24 -17.55 -9.49
CA GLY A 168 -9.41 -16.42 -9.85
C GLY A 168 -7.92 -16.76 -9.86
N ALA A 169 -7.19 -16.16 -10.80
CA ALA A 169 -5.77 -16.44 -11.02
C ALA A 169 -4.88 -16.11 -9.81
N LYS A 170 -5.28 -15.14 -8.97
CA LYS A 170 -4.57 -14.76 -7.74
C LYS A 170 -4.68 -15.86 -6.68
N LEU A 171 -5.91 -16.21 -6.27
CA LEU A 171 -6.16 -17.23 -5.25
C LEU A 171 -5.61 -18.60 -5.67
N TYR A 172 -5.69 -18.93 -6.96
CA TYR A 172 -5.09 -20.15 -7.50
C TYR A 172 -3.58 -20.20 -7.28
N ARG A 173 -2.88 -19.09 -7.59
CA ARG A 173 -1.44 -18.98 -7.40
C ARG A 173 -1.06 -19.07 -5.91
N GLU A 174 -1.88 -18.48 -5.05
CA GLU A 174 -1.71 -18.45 -3.60
C GLU A 174 -2.04 -19.78 -2.89
N LYS A 175 -2.86 -20.65 -3.48
CA LYS A 175 -3.22 -21.94 -2.85
C LYS A 175 -2.53 -23.15 -3.48
N HIS A 176 -2.24 -23.10 -4.78
CA HIS A 176 -1.92 -24.31 -5.54
C HIS A 176 -0.63 -24.24 -6.35
N LYS A 177 -0.11 -23.05 -6.66
CA LYS A 177 1.19 -22.95 -7.32
C LYS A 177 2.33 -22.97 -6.32
N ASP A 178 3.41 -23.60 -6.78
CA ASP A 178 4.70 -23.60 -6.10
C ASP A 178 5.15 -22.17 -5.79
N HIS A 179 5.85 -22.02 -4.68
CA HIS A 179 6.29 -20.72 -4.17
C HIS A 179 7.82 -20.67 -4.21
N LEU A 180 8.35 -19.52 -4.63
CA LEU A 180 9.79 -19.31 -4.63
C LEU A 180 10.28 -19.32 -3.18
N LEU A 181 11.10 -20.31 -2.83
CA LEU A 181 11.81 -20.35 -1.56
C LEU A 181 12.95 -19.32 -1.62
N ARG A 182 12.86 -18.27 -0.81
CA ARG A 182 13.95 -17.29 -0.65
C ARG A 182 14.68 -17.57 0.66
N SER A 183 15.99 -17.74 0.59
CA SER A 183 16.86 -17.80 1.76
C SER A 183 17.39 -16.40 2.07
N THR A 184 17.52 -16.07 3.35
CA THR A 184 18.17 -14.83 3.81
C THR A 184 19.62 -15.01 4.24
N ASN A 185 20.21 -16.19 3.99
CA ASN A 185 21.56 -16.54 4.44
C ASN A 185 22.66 -15.59 3.96
N ASN A 186 22.46 -14.92 2.82
CA ASN A 186 23.45 -14.01 2.24
C ASN A 186 23.29 -12.55 2.70
N ILE A 187 22.27 -12.26 3.52
CA ILE A 187 21.98 -10.90 4.00
C ILE A 187 22.47 -10.83 5.44
N LYS A 188 23.40 -9.91 5.72
CA LYS A 188 23.83 -9.64 7.11
C LYS A 188 22.80 -8.74 7.81
N PRO A 189 22.63 -8.85 9.14
CA PRO A 189 21.83 -7.90 9.91
C PRO A 189 22.28 -6.46 9.71
N GLY A 190 21.32 -5.55 9.60
CA GLY A 190 21.58 -4.13 9.38
C GLY A 190 21.68 -3.72 7.91
N VAL A 191 21.78 -4.66 6.97
CA VAL A 191 21.94 -4.36 5.55
C VAL A 191 20.61 -4.03 4.86
N MET A 192 19.57 -4.83 5.13
CA MET A 192 18.28 -4.70 4.46
C MET A 192 17.13 -4.67 5.45
N TYR A 193 16.33 -3.60 5.40
CA TYR A 193 15.10 -3.50 6.18
C TYR A 193 13.88 -3.68 5.27
N ASN A 194 12.92 -4.48 5.73
CA ASN A 194 11.62 -4.64 5.10
C ASN A 194 10.58 -3.81 5.86
N GLY A 195 9.93 -2.89 5.16
CA GLY A 195 8.93 -1.98 5.73
C GLY A 195 7.53 -2.26 5.21
N ASP A 196 6.55 -2.23 6.10
CA ASP A 196 5.14 -2.32 5.71
C ASP A 196 4.22 -1.63 6.74
N GLY A 197 3.04 -1.24 6.26
CA GLY A 197 1.98 -0.62 7.07
C GLY A 197 0.90 -1.64 7.43
N HIS A 198 0.33 -1.52 8.63
CA HIS A 198 -0.78 -2.36 9.07
C HIS A 198 -1.77 -1.58 9.94
N THR A 199 -3.02 -1.52 9.50
CA THR A 199 -4.12 -0.96 10.30
C THR A 199 -4.43 -1.89 11.47
N LEU A 200 -4.22 -1.43 12.71
CA LEU A 200 -4.46 -2.23 13.90
C LEU A 200 -5.89 -2.78 13.95
N ASP A 201 -6.06 -4.06 14.25
CA ASP A 201 -7.37 -4.71 14.39
C ASP A 201 -8.02 -4.43 15.76
N VAL A 202 -7.69 -3.31 16.41
CA VAL A 202 -8.23 -2.89 17.71
C VAL A 202 -8.79 -1.47 17.61
N TYR A 203 -10.01 -1.23 18.09
CA TYR A 203 -10.52 0.12 18.27
C TYR A 203 -9.90 0.77 19.51
N LEU A 204 -9.19 1.88 19.30
CA LEU A 204 -8.57 2.72 20.32
C LEU A 204 -9.39 4.00 20.55
N ALA A 205 -9.19 4.64 21.69
CA ALA A 205 -9.72 5.97 21.97
C ALA A 205 -8.85 7.05 21.29
N HIS A 206 -9.44 7.85 20.41
CA HIS A 206 -8.72 8.91 19.71
C HIS A 206 -8.20 9.98 20.71
N PRO A 207 -6.89 10.29 20.75
CA PRO A 207 -6.32 11.20 21.77
C PRO A 207 -7.01 12.57 21.88
N LYS A 208 -7.39 13.16 20.73
CA LYS A 208 -8.09 14.46 20.70
C LYS A 208 -9.61 14.41 20.89
N THR A 209 -10.28 13.35 20.44
CA THR A 209 -11.75 13.35 20.30
C THR A 209 -12.45 12.30 21.18
N GLY A 210 -11.69 11.36 21.74
CA GLY A 210 -12.21 10.21 22.49
C GLY A 210 -13.00 9.20 21.65
N LYS A 211 -13.22 9.46 20.35
CA LYS A 211 -14.00 8.59 19.47
C LYS A 211 -13.22 7.32 19.13
N PRO A 212 -13.90 6.19 18.84
CA PRO A 212 -13.24 4.98 18.38
C PRO A 212 -12.57 5.22 17.04
N TYR A 213 -11.30 4.86 16.94
CA TYR A 213 -10.53 4.85 15.71
C TYR A 213 -9.57 3.67 15.70
N ARG A 214 -9.00 3.36 14.53
CA ARG A 214 -7.94 2.35 14.37
C ARG A 214 -6.70 3.10 13.93
N ALA A 215 -5.60 2.93 14.66
CA ALA A 215 -4.33 3.52 14.28
C ALA A 215 -3.67 2.70 13.17
N GLU A 216 -2.80 3.34 12.40
CA GLU A 216 -1.97 2.70 11.38
C GLU A 216 -0.58 2.47 11.97
N LEU A 217 -0.13 1.22 12.03
CA LEU A 217 1.23 0.88 12.47
C LEU A 217 2.14 0.80 11.25
N THR A 218 3.14 1.67 11.17
CA THR A 218 4.24 1.50 10.22
C THR A 218 5.40 0.84 10.93
N ALA A 219 5.90 -0.28 10.43
CA ALA A 219 6.98 -1.03 11.06
C ALA A 219 8.06 -1.43 10.05
N PHE A 220 9.31 -1.43 10.52
CA PHE A 220 10.49 -1.86 9.79
C PHE A 220 11.12 -3.05 10.49
N GLN A 221 11.29 -4.12 9.74
CA GLN A 221 11.91 -5.37 10.18
C GLN A 221 13.25 -5.56 9.47
N ASP A 222 14.30 -5.87 10.22
CA ASP A 222 15.55 -6.35 9.63
C ASP A 222 15.38 -7.72 8.99
N VAL A 223 15.81 -7.86 7.73
CA VAL A 223 15.59 -9.07 6.93
C VAL A 223 16.49 -10.23 7.36
N ALA A 224 17.61 -10.02 8.02
CA ALA A 224 18.47 -11.13 8.44
C ALA A 224 18.06 -11.68 9.81
N SER A 225 17.84 -10.80 10.79
CA SER A 225 17.55 -11.12 12.19
C SER A 225 16.06 -11.27 12.50
N ARG A 226 15.17 -10.77 11.63
CA ARG A 226 13.72 -10.62 11.88
C ARG A 226 13.39 -9.66 13.03
N CYS A 227 14.34 -8.92 13.60
CA CYS A 227 14.05 -7.91 14.61
C CYS A 227 13.26 -6.74 14.02
N ILE A 228 12.27 -6.24 14.76
CA ILE A 228 11.68 -4.94 14.46
C ILE A 228 12.65 -3.86 14.94
N VAL A 229 13.15 -3.06 14.00
CA VAL A 229 14.19 -2.04 14.22
C VAL A 229 13.61 -0.64 14.36
N GLY A 230 12.42 -0.40 13.82
CA GLY A 230 11.73 0.87 13.95
C GLY A 230 10.25 0.73 13.70
N TRP A 231 9.46 1.57 14.35
CA TRP A 231 8.03 1.62 14.16
C TRP A 231 7.47 2.97 14.61
N GLU A 232 6.31 3.33 14.06
CA GLU A 232 5.55 4.54 14.38
C GLU A 232 4.05 4.25 14.27
N LEU A 233 3.24 4.95 15.08
CA LEU A 233 1.79 4.87 15.03
C LEU A 233 1.21 6.17 14.46
N GLY A 234 0.50 6.01 13.35
CA GLY A 234 -0.22 7.06 12.65
C GLY A 234 -1.72 7.05 12.90
N TYR A 235 -2.37 8.18 12.59
CA TYR A 235 -3.83 8.23 12.51
C TYR A 235 -4.37 7.57 11.23
N ALA A 236 -3.55 7.54 10.18
CA ALA A 236 -3.82 6.96 8.88
C ALA A 236 -2.47 6.67 8.19
N GLU A 237 -2.48 5.99 7.05
CA GLU A 237 -1.27 5.78 6.25
C GLU A 237 -0.66 7.14 5.86
N SER A 238 0.59 7.37 6.27
CA SER A 238 1.29 8.64 6.10
C SER A 238 2.77 8.40 5.83
N THR A 239 3.30 9.12 4.83
CA THR A 239 4.74 9.14 4.55
C THR A 239 5.53 9.71 5.73
N LEU A 240 4.95 10.64 6.50
CA LEU A 240 5.63 11.23 7.66
C LEU A 240 5.85 10.20 8.77
N ASP A 241 4.87 9.31 8.98
CA ASP A 241 4.99 8.25 9.98
C ASP A 241 6.02 7.20 9.53
N THR A 242 6.09 6.95 8.22
CA THR A 242 7.14 6.11 7.61
C THR A 242 8.53 6.70 7.85
N LEU A 243 8.70 8.00 7.59
CA LEU A 243 9.94 8.75 7.84
C LEU A 243 10.33 8.74 9.31
N ALA A 244 9.38 8.97 10.21
CA ALA A 244 9.61 8.94 11.64
C ALA A 244 10.06 7.54 12.12
N ALA A 245 9.41 6.48 11.63
CA ALA A 245 9.78 5.11 11.95
C ALA A 245 11.21 4.77 11.50
N ILE A 246 11.59 5.14 10.28
CA ILE A 246 12.94 4.92 9.75
C ILE A 246 13.97 5.76 10.52
N SER A 247 13.67 7.03 10.75
CA SER A 247 14.58 7.95 11.45
C SER A 247 14.87 7.46 12.86
N ARG A 248 13.83 6.99 13.57
CA ARG A 248 13.96 6.36 14.87
C ARG A 248 14.79 5.09 14.78
N ALA A 249 14.59 4.24 13.76
CA ALA A 249 15.38 3.02 13.57
C ALA A 249 16.88 3.34 13.42
N ILE A 250 17.22 4.27 12.53
CA ILE A 250 18.60 4.68 12.25
C ILE A 250 19.24 5.27 13.51
N LYS A 251 18.53 6.16 14.22
CA LYS A 251 19.03 6.81 15.44
C LYS A 251 19.24 5.83 16.59
N VAL A 252 18.26 4.96 16.86
CA VAL A 252 18.32 4.00 17.98
C VAL A 252 19.39 2.95 17.77
N HIS A 253 19.53 2.46 16.54
CA HIS A 253 20.49 1.38 16.24
C HIS A 253 21.85 1.88 15.74
N ASN A 254 21.99 3.20 15.55
CA ASN A 254 23.17 3.85 15.01
C ASN A 254 23.62 3.17 13.70
N ASN A 255 22.66 2.89 12.81
CA ASN A 255 22.88 2.13 11.59
C ASN A 255 21.99 2.62 10.43
N VAL A 256 22.61 3.05 9.34
CA VAL A 256 21.96 3.33 8.05
C VAL A 256 21.95 2.03 7.22
N PRO A 257 20.76 1.49 6.85
CA PRO A 257 20.71 0.29 6.02
C PRO A 257 21.11 0.60 4.58
N ALA A 258 21.73 -0.36 3.90
CA ALA A 258 22.07 -0.21 2.48
C ALA A 258 20.84 -0.33 1.57
N MET A 259 19.81 -1.09 1.99
CA MET A 259 18.63 -1.34 1.17
C MET A 259 17.32 -1.34 1.95
N PHE A 260 16.26 -0.87 1.31
CA PHE A 260 14.88 -1.11 1.75
C PHE A 260 14.15 -2.06 0.80
N TYR A 261 13.34 -2.95 1.39
CA TYR A 261 12.34 -3.71 0.68
C TYR A 261 10.95 -3.21 1.10
N LEU A 262 10.22 -2.56 0.19
CA LEU A 262 8.98 -1.83 0.52
C LEU A 262 7.84 -2.21 -0.42
N ASP A 263 6.61 -1.98 0.03
CA ASP A 263 5.47 -2.02 -0.88
C ASP A 263 5.47 -0.81 -1.82
N ASN A 264 4.81 -0.97 -2.96
CA ASN A 264 4.57 0.10 -3.92
C ASN A 264 3.42 1.05 -3.47
N GLY A 265 3.15 1.12 -2.17
CA GLY A 265 2.11 1.94 -1.55
C GLY A 265 2.47 3.42 -1.54
N SER A 266 1.46 4.28 -1.41
CA SER A 266 1.64 5.74 -1.40
C SER A 266 2.50 6.24 -0.25
N GLY A 267 2.52 5.54 0.89
CA GLY A 267 3.41 5.87 2.01
C GLY A 267 4.91 5.76 1.68
N TYR A 268 5.29 4.83 0.80
CA TYR A 268 6.69 4.49 0.50
C TYR A 268 7.21 5.05 -0.83
N LYS A 269 6.31 5.24 -1.80
CA LYS A 269 6.63 5.66 -3.16
C LYS A 269 5.98 7.01 -3.50
N ASN A 270 6.22 8.00 -2.66
CA ASN A 270 5.90 9.38 -2.97
C ASN A 270 7.17 10.17 -3.32
N LYS A 271 7.00 11.40 -3.79
CA LYS A 271 8.11 12.30 -4.14
C LYS A 271 9.04 12.57 -2.94
N LEU A 272 8.49 12.67 -1.74
CA LEU A 272 9.30 12.93 -0.53
C LEU A 272 10.30 11.80 -0.23
N MET A 273 9.97 10.55 -0.59
CA MET A 273 10.83 9.40 -0.36
C MET A 273 11.74 9.09 -1.55
N ASN A 274 11.17 9.11 -2.77
CA ASN A 274 11.77 8.50 -3.96
C ASN A 274 12.17 9.52 -5.05
N ASP A 275 12.26 10.80 -4.72
CA ASP A 275 12.86 11.81 -5.62
C ASP A 275 14.39 11.64 -5.67
N ASP A 276 14.96 11.66 -6.86
CA ASP A 276 16.40 11.41 -7.07
C ASP A 276 17.30 12.50 -6.45
N THR A 277 16.75 13.69 -6.17
CA THR A 277 17.49 14.85 -5.64
C THR A 277 17.12 15.20 -4.21
N THR A 278 15.84 15.17 -3.86
CA THR A 278 15.35 15.54 -2.52
C THR A 278 14.82 14.35 -1.72
N GLY A 279 14.72 13.17 -2.35
CA GLY A 279 14.17 11.99 -1.74
C GLY A 279 15.07 11.42 -0.67
N PHE A 280 14.44 10.87 0.36
CA PHE A 280 15.12 10.23 1.47
C PHE A 280 16.14 9.18 1.03
N TYR A 281 15.76 8.30 0.10
CA TYR A 281 16.60 7.18 -0.29
C TYR A 281 17.91 7.64 -0.94
N ALA A 282 17.83 8.63 -1.84
CA ALA A 282 18.99 9.21 -2.50
C ALA A 282 19.92 9.94 -1.51
N GLN A 283 19.36 10.62 -0.50
CA GLN A 283 20.14 11.35 0.50
C GLN A 283 21.08 10.44 1.32
N PHE A 284 20.66 9.21 1.57
CA PHE A 284 21.42 8.24 2.39
C PHE A 284 22.04 7.12 1.56
N GLU A 285 22.03 7.25 0.23
CA GLU A 285 22.53 6.23 -0.70
C GLU A 285 21.90 4.86 -0.45
N ILE A 286 20.59 4.84 -0.16
CA ILE A 286 19.83 3.63 0.14
C ILE A 286 19.12 3.15 -1.11
N ASP A 287 19.38 1.92 -1.52
CA ASP A 287 18.68 1.29 -2.64
C ASP A 287 17.29 0.81 -2.21
N VAL A 288 16.28 1.00 -3.06
CA VAL A 288 14.90 0.56 -2.76
C VAL A 288 14.39 -0.45 -3.75
N ILE A 289 13.93 -1.59 -3.21
CA ILE A 289 13.25 -2.64 -3.94
C ILE A 289 11.75 -2.53 -3.65
N PHE A 290 10.98 -2.07 -4.64
CA PHE A 290 9.52 -2.08 -4.55
C PHE A 290 8.94 -3.44 -4.93
N ALA A 291 8.06 -3.96 -4.08
CA ALA A 291 7.34 -5.20 -4.34
C ALA A 291 6.40 -5.05 -5.56
N ILE A 292 6.29 -6.12 -6.35
CA ILE A 292 5.33 -6.17 -7.46
C ILE A 292 3.90 -6.24 -6.88
N PRO A 293 2.97 -5.38 -7.32
CA PRO A 293 1.59 -5.39 -6.84
C PRO A 293 0.93 -6.76 -6.93
N GLY A 294 0.27 -7.18 -5.84
CA GLY A 294 -0.48 -8.43 -5.76
C GLY A 294 0.35 -9.67 -5.38
N ASN A 295 1.61 -9.52 -4.97
CA ASN A 295 2.46 -10.61 -4.49
C ASN A 295 2.71 -10.51 -2.96
N ALA A 296 1.64 -10.67 -2.17
CA ALA A 296 1.68 -10.60 -0.68
C ALA A 296 2.75 -11.53 -0.07
N ARG A 297 2.95 -12.70 -0.68
CA ARG A 297 3.93 -13.74 -0.24
C ARG A 297 5.38 -13.26 -0.14
N VAL A 298 5.75 -12.09 -0.66
CA VAL A 298 7.14 -11.64 -0.68
C VAL A 298 7.55 -10.93 0.61
N LYS A 299 6.61 -10.38 1.38
CA LYS A 299 6.95 -9.54 2.53
C LYS A 299 7.17 -10.37 3.79
N TRP A 300 8.40 -10.39 4.32
CA TRP A 300 8.73 -11.08 5.57
C TRP A 300 7.94 -10.58 6.79
N ILE A 301 7.55 -9.31 6.79
CA ILE A 301 6.89 -8.64 7.91
C ILE A 301 5.39 -9.00 8.05
N GLU A 302 4.73 -9.52 7.01
CA GLU A 302 3.32 -9.94 7.12
C GLU A 302 3.10 -10.98 8.23
N ARG A 303 4.04 -11.92 8.40
CA ARG A 303 3.98 -12.92 9.47
C ARG A 303 4.12 -12.28 10.86
N PHE A 304 4.90 -11.20 10.96
CA PHE A 304 5.02 -10.44 12.20
C PHE A 304 3.69 -9.80 12.58
N PHE A 305 2.99 -9.13 11.65
CA PHE A 305 1.68 -8.53 11.95
C PHE A 305 0.65 -9.56 12.38
N LEU A 306 0.59 -10.72 11.71
CA LEU A 306 -0.29 -11.81 12.15
C LEU A 306 0.01 -12.26 13.58
N HIS A 307 1.30 -12.42 13.91
CA HIS A 307 1.70 -12.81 15.25
C HIS A 307 1.41 -11.72 16.29
N MET A 308 1.60 -10.45 15.93
CA MET A 308 1.30 -9.28 16.75
C MET A 308 -0.20 -9.21 17.06
N GLU A 309 -1.07 -9.35 16.07
CA GLU A 309 -2.53 -9.31 16.29
C GLU A 309 -3.01 -10.47 17.18
N ASP A 310 -2.45 -11.66 16.98
CA ASP A 310 -2.78 -12.82 17.82
C ASP A 310 -2.34 -12.65 19.27
N ARG A 311 -1.23 -11.95 19.54
CA ARG A 311 -0.62 -11.85 20.88
C ARG A 311 -0.93 -10.54 21.61
N VAL A 312 -1.15 -9.45 20.88
CA VAL A 312 -1.45 -8.12 21.39
C VAL A 312 -2.91 -7.78 21.12
N GLY A 313 -3.33 -7.81 19.85
CA GLY A 313 -4.66 -7.39 19.41
C GLY A 313 -5.79 -8.10 20.17
N LYS A 314 -5.75 -9.44 20.18
CA LYS A 314 -6.76 -10.30 20.83
C LYS A 314 -6.85 -10.15 22.36
N ARG A 315 -5.91 -9.46 23.02
CA ARG A 315 -5.98 -9.18 24.47
C ARG A 315 -6.94 -8.03 24.79
N PHE A 316 -7.27 -7.20 23.82
CA PHE A 316 -8.20 -6.09 24.00
C PHE A 316 -9.63 -6.53 23.70
N SER A 317 -10.56 -6.13 24.57
CA SER A 317 -11.99 -6.38 24.36
C SER A 317 -12.55 -5.65 23.13
N THR A 318 -11.82 -4.69 22.57
CA THR A 318 -12.20 -3.91 21.38
C THR A 318 -11.59 -4.42 20.08
N TYR A 319 -11.00 -5.62 20.10
CA TYR A 319 -10.50 -6.31 18.92
C TYR A 319 -11.61 -6.55 17.89
N CYS A 320 -11.28 -6.42 16.60
CA CYS A 320 -12.19 -6.44 15.47
C CYS A 320 -11.59 -7.08 14.21
N GLY A 321 -10.50 -7.83 14.38
CA GLY A 321 -9.73 -8.43 13.30
C GLY A 321 -10.27 -9.74 12.78
N ARG A 322 -9.35 -10.58 12.29
CA ARG A 322 -9.67 -11.91 11.76
C ARG A 322 -10.48 -12.71 12.79
N ASP A 323 -11.45 -13.47 12.31
CA ASP A 323 -12.47 -14.23 13.08
C ASP A 323 -13.72 -13.44 13.53
N HIS A 324 -13.81 -12.14 13.20
CA HIS A 324 -14.99 -11.32 13.52
C HIS A 324 -15.73 -10.77 12.28
N ASP A 325 -17.01 -11.09 12.21
CA ASP A 325 -17.96 -10.60 11.21
C ASP A 325 -18.27 -9.11 11.40
N ASP A 326 -18.78 -8.45 10.36
CA ASP A 326 -19.14 -7.02 10.43
C ASP A 326 -20.18 -6.70 11.51
N ARG A 327 -21.03 -7.67 11.86
CA ARG A 327 -22.00 -7.56 12.96
C ARG A 327 -21.30 -7.39 14.31
N HIS A 328 -20.19 -8.10 14.53
CA HIS A 328 -19.38 -7.96 15.74
C HIS A 328 -18.75 -6.57 15.79
N LYS A 329 -18.16 -6.09 14.68
CA LYS A 329 -17.56 -4.76 14.58
C LYS A 329 -18.56 -3.66 14.93
N GLN A 330 -19.78 -3.75 14.41
CA GLN A 330 -20.87 -2.81 14.74
C GLN A 330 -21.28 -2.87 16.22
N LEU A 331 -21.31 -4.06 16.81
CA LEU A 331 -21.61 -4.23 18.23
C LEU A 331 -20.55 -3.56 19.10
N VAL A 332 -19.26 -3.78 18.82
CA VAL A 332 -18.14 -3.15 19.54
C VAL A 332 -18.28 -1.62 19.52
N LEU A 333 -18.52 -1.05 18.33
CA LEU A 333 -18.70 0.40 18.17
C LEU A 333 -19.94 0.93 18.88
N LYS A 334 -21.04 0.17 18.88
CA LYS A 334 -22.27 0.53 19.58
C LYS A 334 -22.07 0.52 21.10
N GLU A 335 -21.44 -0.51 21.64
CA GLU A 335 -21.15 -0.63 23.07
C GLU A 335 -20.16 0.43 23.55
N ALA A 336 -19.15 0.76 22.73
CA ALA A 336 -18.22 1.86 23.00
C ALA A 336 -18.95 3.20 23.05
N LYS A 337 -19.85 3.49 22.10
CA LYS A 337 -20.69 4.71 22.12
C LYS A 337 -21.63 4.76 23.33
N GLN A 338 -22.10 3.62 23.81
CA GLN A 338 -22.96 3.50 24.99
C GLN A 338 -22.17 3.52 26.31
N GLY A 339 -20.83 3.58 26.27
CA GLY A 339 -19.98 3.51 27.45
C GLY A 339 -19.91 2.14 28.13
N LYS A 340 -20.50 1.09 27.54
CA LYS A 340 -20.50 -0.28 28.08
C LYS A 340 -19.14 -0.97 27.90
N ARG A 341 -18.39 -0.57 26.88
CA ARG A 341 -17.05 -1.08 26.58
C ARG A 341 -16.05 0.08 26.61
N LYS A 342 -15.07 0.01 27.50
CA LYS A 342 -14.01 1.02 27.60
C LYS A 342 -13.06 0.85 26.40
N LEU A 343 -12.85 1.92 25.65
CA LEU A 343 -11.83 1.96 24.60
C LEU A 343 -10.45 2.08 25.25
N PRO A 344 -9.47 1.23 24.88
CA PRO A 344 -8.10 1.40 25.32
C PRO A 344 -7.50 2.69 24.74
N THR A 345 -6.62 3.31 25.52
CA THR A 345 -5.81 4.44 25.09
C THR A 345 -4.67 3.96 24.19
N VAL A 346 -4.07 4.91 23.45
CA VAL A 346 -2.89 4.63 22.62
C VAL A 346 -1.72 4.18 23.49
N ASP A 347 -1.53 4.78 24.65
CA ASP A 347 -0.43 4.44 25.56
C ASP A 347 -0.58 3.04 26.16
N GLU A 348 -1.81 2.64 26.53
CA GLU A 348 -2.11 1.26 26.98
C GLU A 348 -1.76 0.25 25.88
N TRP A 349 -2.10 0.54 24.61
CA TRP A 349 -1.72 -0.33 23.50
C TRP A 349 -0.21 -0.36 23.25
N ILE A 350 0.46 0.80 23.28
CA ILE A 350 1.92 0.91 23.13
C ILE A 350 2.67 0.11 24.20
N ALA A 351 2.19 0.14 25.45
CA ALA A 351 2.80 -0.61 26.54
C ALA A 351 2.77 -2.12 26.27
N GLU A 352 1.61 -2.64 25.86
CA GLU A 352 1.46 -4.06 25.49
C GLU A 352 2.27 -4.43 24.24
N PHE A 353 2.32 -3.54 23.26
CA PHE A 353 3.12 -3.74 22.05
C PHE A 353 4.62 -3.79 22.35
N LYS A 354 5.13 -2.90 23.22
CA LYS A 354 6.53 -2.92 23.67
C LYS A 354 6.89 -4.19 24.43
N ALA A 355 6.00 -4.66 25.32
CA ALA A 355 6.19 -5.92 26.02
C ALA A 355 6.26 -7.10 25.04
N PHE A 356 5.33 -7.14 24.07
CA PHE A 356 5.35 -8.12 22.99
C PHE A 356 6.62 -8.04 22.13
N LEU A 357 7.09 -6.84 21.78
CA LEU A 357 8.34 -6.69 21.02
C LEU A 357 9.53 -7.29 21.76
N ASN A 358 9.63 -7.06 23.07
CA ASN A 358 10.68 -7.66 23.88
C ASN A 358 10.61 -9.20 23.86
N ASP A 359 9.43 -9.78 24.02
CA ASP A 359 9.25 -11.24 23.91
C ASP A 359 9.57 -11.75 22.49
N TYR A 360 9.16 -11.00 21.46
CA TYR A 360 9.39 -11.32 20.07
C TYR A 360 10.88 -11.32 19.73
N HIS A 361 11.62 -10.28 20.09
CA HIS A 361 13.06 -10.17 19.89
C HIS A 361 13.82 -11.30 20.61
N ASN A 362 13.34 -11.72 21.79
CA ASN A 362 13.94 -12.82 22.55
C ASN A 362 13.48 -14.22 22.15
N SER A 363 12.56 -14.36 21.19
CA SER A 363 12.12 -15.67 20.69
C SER A 363 13.06 -16.26 19.63
N GLU A 364 13.03 -17.58 19.47
CA GLU A 364 13.95 -18.33 18.57
C GLU A 364 13.85 -17.88 17.11
N HIS A 365 15.01 -17.66 16.48
CA HIS A 365 15.11 -17.26 15.08
C HIS A 365 14.61 -18.37 14.14
N PRO A 366 13.75 -18.05 13.15
CA PRO A 366 13.13 -19.08 12.31
C PRO A 366 14.11 -19.85 11.40
N GLU A 367 15.26 -19.24 11.06
CA GLU A 367 16.26 -19.84 10.16
C GLU A 367 17.56 -20.23 10.88
N VAL A 368 17.84 -19.67 12.07
CA VAL A 368 19.09 -19.86 12.81
C VAL A 368 18.78 -20.53 14.14
N LYS A 369 18.84 -21.85 14.14
CA LYS A 369 18.45 -22.68 15.30
C LYS A 369 19.29 -22.35 16.52
N GLY A 370 18.64 -22.32 17.69
CA GLY A 370 19.31 -22.13 18.98
C GLY A 370 19.77 -20.69 19.28
N LYS A 371 19.47 -19.72 18.42
CA LYS A 371 19.68 -18.29 18.69
C LYS A 371 18.37 -17.53 18.71
N THR A 372 18.28 -16.48 19.52
CA THR A 372 17.17 -15.53 19.48
C THR A 372 17.33 -14.54 18.33
N ARG A 373 16.24 -13.88 17.91
CA ARG A 373 16.32 -12.80 16.90
C ARG A 373 17.27 -11.70 17.34
N GLN A 374 17.20 -11.32 18.61
CA GLN A 374 18.07 -10.30 19.23
C GLN A 374 19.54 -10.72 19.19
N GLN A 375 19.87 -11.98 19.51
CA GLN A 375 21.25 -12.48 19.42
C GLN A 375 21.77 -12.43 17.98
N VAL A 376 20.95 -12.83 17.00
CA VAL A 376 21.34 -12.75 15.58
C VAL A 376 21.64 -11.30 15.18
N TRP A 377 20.81 -10.36 15.62
CA TRP A 377 20.99 -8.93 15.40
C TRP A 377 22.28 -8.39 16.04
N ASP A 378 22.47 -8.61 17.34
CA ASP A 378 23.58 -8.02 18.09
C ASP A 378 24.95 -8.58 17.70
N GLU A 379 25.04 -9.88 17.37
CA GLU A 379 26.31 -10.55 17.07
C GLU A 379 26.84 -10.26 15.65
N ASN A 380 25.96 -9.98 14.69
CA ASN A 380 26.35 -9.94 13.27
C ASN A 380 26.10 -8.61 12.57
N ILE A 381 25.66 -7.57 13.31
CA ILE A 381 25.46 -6.24 12.73
C ILE A 381 26.79 -5.49 12.55
N GLU A 382 27.05 -5.08 11.32
CA GLU A 382 28.11 -4.13 10.97
C GLU A 382 27.48 -2.74 10.90
N ARG A 383 27.66 -1.93 11.94
CA ARG A 383 26.98 -0.63 12.07
C ARG A 383 27.62 0.43 11.17
N VAL A 384 26.80 1.08 10.37
CA VAL A 384 27.15 2.29 9.61
C VAL A 384 26.47 3.50 10.27
N PRO A 385 27.16 4.25 11.14
CA PRO A 385 26.56 5.40 11.81
C PRO A 385 26.17 6.49 10.80
N PRO A 386 25.08 7.24 11.03
CA PRO A 386 24.80 8.43 10.23
C PRO A 386 25.91 9.48 10.41
N VAL A 387 26.13 10.28 9.36
CA VAL A 387 27.23 11.27 9.29
C VAL A 387 27.11 12.38 10.34
N GLU A 388 25.89 12.70 10.80
CA GLU A 388 25.64 13.70 11.85
C GLU A 388 25.24 13.04 13.18
N GLY A 389 25.88 13.49 14.28
CA GLY A 389 25.68 12.94 15.63
C GLY A 389 24.30 13.23 16.24
N ASP A 390 23.60 14.27 15.77
CA ASP A 390 22.21 14.54 16.14
C ASP A 390 21.33 14.38 14.90
N PHE A 391 21.16 13.12 14.51
CA PHE A 391 20.35 12.74 13.38
C PHE A 391 18.88 13.13 13.62
N VAL A 392 18.50 14.29 13.08
CA VAL A 392 17.10 14.71 12.92
C VAL A 392 16.83 14.74 11.43
N MET A 393 16.08 13.76 10.96
CA MET A 393 15.72 13.70 9.56
C MET A 393 14.67 14.78 9.28
N LEU A 394 15.02 15.72 8.40
CA LEU A 394 14.15 16.80 7.98
C LEU A 394 13.63 16.52 6.56
N PRO A 395 12.31 16.45 6.34
CA PRO A 395 11.71 16.49 5.02
C PRO A 395 12.31 17.60 4.14
N ARG A 396 12.56 17.30 2.87
CA ARG A 396 13.21 18.20 1.90
C ARG A 396 12.29 18.52 0.73
N GLU A 397 12.23 19.79 0.36
CA GLU A 397 11.53 20.26 -0.83
C GLU A 397 12.40 21.24 -1.63
N THR A 398 12.31 21.18 -2.96
CA THR A 398 12.96 22.15 -3.85
C THR A 398 12.28 23.49 -3.75
N VAL A 399 13.06 24.53 -3.48
CA VAL A 399 12.60 25.92 -3.35
C VAL A 399 13.34 26.83 -4.31
N ASN A 400 12.59 27.79 -4.87
CA ASN A 400 13.13 28.80 -5.77
C ASN A 400 13.43 30.08 -4.99
N ILE A 401 14.69 30.53 -5.01
CA ILE A 401 15.10 31.74 -4.28
C ILE A 401 14.80 32.98 -5.11
N ARG A 402 14.07 33.94 -4.53
CA ARG A 402 13.74 35.23 -5.17
C ARG A 402 13.81 36.38 -4.17
N ARG A 403 14.59 37.41 -4.50
CA ARG A 403 14.80 38.61 -3.66
C ARG A 403 15.31 38.27 -2.25
N GLY A 404 16.24 37.32 -2.14
CA GLY A 404 16.83 36.89 -0.86
C GLY A 404 15.83 36.22 0.08
N ARG A 405 14.75 35.66 -0.46
CA ARG A 405 13.75 34.88 0.28
C ARG A 405 13.22 33.75 -0.58
N PHE A 406 12.54 32.82 0.06
CA PHE A 406 11.73 31.79 -0.61
C PHE A 406 10.47 31.53 0.20
N ARG A 407 9.52 30.87 -0.45
CA ARG A 407 8.25 30.50 0.17
C ARG A 407 8.17 28.99 0.30
N LEU A 408 7.92 28.51 1.52
CA LEU A 408 7.73 27.10 1.84
C LEU A 408 6.47 26.97 2.69
N HIS A 409 5.53 26.10 2.28
CA HIS A 409 4.25 25.88 2.97
C HIS A 409 3.50 27.17 3.33
N GLN A 410 3.41 28.09 2.37
CA GLN A 410 2.80 29.43 2.50
C GLN A 410 3.52 30.43 3.44
N ARG A 411 4.63 30.04 4.07
CA ARG A 411 5.49 30.88 4.92
C ARG A 411 6.68 31.41 4.14
N ASP A 412 7.11 32.64 4.44
CA ASP A 412 8.28 33.26 3.82
C ASP A 412 9.50 33.06 4.73
N TYR A 413 10.60 32.57 4.17
CA TYR A 413 11.88 32.41 4.87
C TYR A 413 12.96 33.29 4.24
N SER A 414 13.88 33.80 5.06
CA SER A 414 15.02 34.60 4.60
C SER A 414 16.26 34.34 5.45
N ALA A 415 17.44 34.51 4.85
CA ALA A 415 18.73 34.45 5.51
C ALA A 415 19.64 35.57 5.03
N ASP A 416 20.65 35.88 5.82
CA ASP A 416 21.74 36.77 5.38
C ASP A 416 22.45 36.14 4.18
N PHE A 417 22.80 36.97 3.20
CA PHE A 417 23.46 36.54 1.94
C PHE A 417 22.66 35.63 1.00
N LEU A 418 21.42 35.24 1.36
CA LEU A 418 20.57 34.41 0.49
C LEU A 418 20.27 35.04 -0.87
N HIS A 419 20.36 36.37 -0.96
CA HIS A 419 20.20 37.12 -2.22
C HIS A 419 21.24 36.76 -3.29
N GLN A 420 22.39 36.19 -2.92
CA GLN A 420 23.42 35.72 -3.86
C GLN A 420 22.94 34.52 -4.69
N PHE A 421 21.97 33.77 -4.18
CA PHE A 421 21.39 32.59 -4.83
C PHE A 421 20.08 32.93 -5.57
N ASN A 422 19.78 34.21 -5.82
CA ASN A 422 18.56 34.62 -6.51
C ASN A 422 18.46 33.99 -7.91
N GLY A 423 17.30 33.41 -8.22
CA GLY A 423 17.05 32.72 -9.49
C GLY A 423 17.58 31.29 -9.55
N GLN A 424 18.21 30.80 -8.47
CA GLN A 424 18.64 29.41 -8.34
C GLN A 424 17.61 28.58 -7.56
N GLU A 425 17.58 27.29 -7.89
CA GLU A 425 16.87 26.28 -7.12
C GLU A 425 17.77 25.70 -6.03
N LEU A 426 17.29 25.73 -4.80
CA LEU A 426 17.92 25.13 -3.63
C LEU A 426 16.97 24.10 -3.02
N VAL A 427 17.48 23.30 -2.08
CA VAL A 427 16.67 22.34 -1.31
C VAL A 427 16.50 22.86 0.10
N ALA A 428 15.27 23.05 0.54
CA ALA A 428 14.94 23.41 1.92
C ALA A 428 14.55 22.18 2.72
N ALA A 429 15.29 21.90 3.78
CA ALA A 429 14.91 20.91 4.79
C ALA A 429 14.21 21.61 5.96
N TYR A 430 13.02 21.13 6.33
CA TYR A 430 12.16 21.76 7.33
C TYR A 430 11.74 20.78 8.41
N ASP A 431 11.48 21.29 9.61
CA ASP A 431 10.90 20.52 10.71
C ASP A 431 9.36 20.64 10.66
N LEU A 432 8.66 19.57 11.02
CA LEU A 432 7.19 19.54 11.09
C LEU A 432 6.66 20.16 12.39
N HIS A 433 7.48 20.19 13.43
CA HIS A 433 7.15 20.69 14.77
C HIS A 433 7.72 22.08 15.06
N ASP A 434 8.75 22.50 14.32
CA ASP A 434 9.36 23.83 14.44
C ASP A 434 9.44 24.52 13.08
N ASP A 435 8.68 25.60 12.91
CA ASP A 435 8.66 26.39 11.67
C ASP A 435 9.56 27.63 11.72
N SER A 436 10.30 27.84 12.82
CA SER A 436 11.11 29.04 13.05
C SER A 436 12.32 29.13 12.11
N TYR A 437 12.89 27.99 11.71
CA TYR A 437 14.02 27.93 10.80
C TYR A 437 13.94 26.74 9.83
N THR A 438 14.72 26.83 8.76
CA THR A 438 14.90 25.76 7.76
C THR A 438 16.38 25.67 7.39
N LYS A 439 16.85 24.48 7.02
CA LYS A 439 18.22 24.27 6.53
C LYS A 439 18.22 24.29 4.99
N LEU A 440 19.06 25.10 4.37
CA LEU A 440 19.21 25.15 2.91
C LEU A 440 20.42 24.34 2.45
N TYR A 441 20.22 23.63 1.34
CA TYR A 441 21.24 22.83 0.67
C TYR A 441 21.27 23.17 -0.81
N LYS A 442 22.42 22.97 -1.46
CA LYS A 442 22.53 22.91 -2.92
C LYS A 442 21.86 21.63 -3.44
N LEU A 443 21.59 21.58 -4.75
CA LEU A 443 21.01 20.39 -5.41
C LEU A 443 21.91 19.14 -5.31
N ASN A 444 23.22 19.30 -5.10
CA ASN A 444 24.17 18.20 -4.87
C ASN A 444 24.17 17.69 -3.41
N GLY A 445 23.30 18.23 -2.53
CA GLY A 445 23.22 17.84 -1.12
C GLY A 445 24.15 18.57 -0.16
N GLU A 446 24.99 19.50 -0.65
CA GLU A 446 25.91 20.28 0.19
C GLU A 446 25.14 21.31 1.04
N PHE A 447 25.38 21.32 2.35
CA PHE A 447 24.78 22.29 3.27
C PHE A 447 25.28 23.72 2.97
N LEU A 448 24.35 24.68 2.93
CA LEU A 448 24.65 26.09 2.67
C LEU A 448 24.52 26.94 3.93
N MET A 449 23.29 27.09 4.44
CA MET A 449 22.97 28.02 5.50
C MET A 449 21.62 27.71 6.15
N PHE A 450 21.36 28.33 7.31
CA PHE A 450 20.04 28.36 7.94
C PHE A 450 19.23 29.55 7.42
N ALA A 451 17.93 29.35 7.21
CA ALA A 451 16.98 30.40 6.84
C ALA A 451 15.85 30.52 7.87
N ASN A 452 15.63 31.73 8.38
CA ASN A 452 14.69 32.00 9.46
C ASN A 452 13.34 32.47 8.91
N LEU A 453 12.29 32.18 9.66
CA LEU A 453 10.93 32.61 9.34
C LEU A 453 10.83 34.14 9.34
N LYS A 454 10.33 34.69 8.23
CA LYS A 454 10.12 36.13 8.09
C LYS A 454 8.79 36.54 8.69
N THR A 455 8.84 37.21 9.83
CA THR A 455 7.66 37.81 10.45
C THR A 455 7.29 39.12 9.75
N LYS A 456 6.00 39.41 9.66
CA LYS A 456 5.52 40.71 9.15
C LYS A 456 5.78 41.77 10.23
N SER A 457 6.64 42.74 9.93
CA SER A 457 6.79 43.93 10.77
C SER A 457 5.59 44.87 10.58
N HIS A 458 5.13 45.49 11.66
CA HIS A 458 4.19 46.61 11.54
C HIS A 458 4.82 47.73 10.70
N ALA A 459 4.05 48.27 9.75
CA ALA A 459 4.53 49.34 8.86
C ALA A 459 4.92 50.62 9.60
N VAL A 460 4.37 50.81 10.80
CA VAL A 460 4.67 51.93 11.71
C VAL A 460 4.82 51.35 13.12
N PRO A 461 5.82 51.78 13.91
CA PRO A 461 5.95 51.36 15.31
C PRO A 461 4.68 51.68 16.11
N THR A 462 4.24 50.75 16.94
CA THR A 462 3.03 50.88 17.77
C THR A 462 3.07 52.16 18.62
N SER A 463 4.24 52.52 19.14
CA SER A 463 4.48 53.75 19.89
C SER A 463 4.17 55.03 19.10
N ARG A 464 4.45 55.06 17.79
CA ARG A 464 4.11 56.21 16.93
C ARG A 464 2.62 56.31 16.67
N ILE A 465 1.92 55.17 16.55
CA ILE A 465 0.46 55.13 16.41
C ILE A 465 -0.21 55.62 17.70
N GLU A 466 0.25 55.13 18.85
CA GLU A 466 -0.25 55.52 20.18
C GLU A 466 0.02 57.00 20.47
N GLN A 467 1.22 57.50 20.17
CA GLN A 467 1.56 58.91 20.33
C GLN A 467 0.71 59.81 19.41
N ALA A 468 0.45 59.38 18.17
CA ALA A 468 -0.45 60.09 17.26
C ALA A 468 -1.90 60.07 17.77
N GLN A 469 -2.37 58.96 18.34
CA GLN A 469 -3.70 58.84 18.95
C GLN A 469 -3.84 59.72 20.20
N GLN A 470 -2.85 59.71 21.10
CA GLN A 470 -2.81 60.59 22.28
C GLN A 470 -2.82 62.06 21.86
N LYS A 471 -1.97 62.46 20.91
CA LYS A 471 -1.98 63.83 20.37
C LYS A 471 -3.34 64.22 19.80
N ARG A 472 -4.05 63.27 19.17
CA ARG A 472 -5.40 63.47 18.61
C ARG A 472 -6.44 63.62 19.72
N LEU A 473 -6.35 62.85 20.80
CA LEU A 473 -7.20 62.96 22.00
C LEU A 473 -6.97 64.28 22.73
N THR A 474 -5.72 64.65 23.03
CA THR A 474 -5.39 65.93 23.67
C THR A 474 -5.82 67.12 22.81
N GLY A 475 -5.66 67.03 21.49
CA GLY A 475 -6.15 68.05 20.56
C GLY A 475 -7.68 68.14 20.55
N ARG A 476 -8.40 67.02 20.70
CA ARG A 476 -9.86 66.99 20.82
C ARG A 476 -10.32 67.61 22.15
N GLU A 477 -9.65 67.29 23.24
CA GLU A 477 -9.91 67.84 24.58
C GLU A 477 -9.70 69.35 24.60
N LYS A 478 -8.60 69.86 24.03
CA LYS A 478 -8.36 71.30 23.91
C LYS A 478 -9.46 72.01 23.12
N ARG A 479 -9.90 71.43 21.98
CA ARG A 479 -11.00 72.01 21.19
C ARG A 479 -12.33 72.02 21.96
N LEU A 480 -12.63 70.95 22.70
CA LEU A 480 -13.80 70.88 23.58
C LEU A 480 -13.73 71.91 24.71
N GLN A 481 -12.57 72.13 25.32
CA GLN A 481 -12.38 73.14 26.35
C GLN A 481 -12.55 74.56 25.82
N VAL A 482 -11.99 74.87 24.64
CA VAL A 482 -12.19 76.15 23.97
C VAL A 482 -13.68 76.39 23.71
N HIS A 483 -14.37 75.39 23.15
CA HIS A 483 -15.80 75.49 22.91
C HIS A 483 -16.62 75.65 24.20
N LEU A 484 -16.25 74.94 25.27
CA LEU A 484 -16.91 75.06 26.57
C LEU A 484 -16.66 76.42 27.24
N GLN A 485 -15.47 77.00 27.05
CA GLN A 485 -15.17 78.37 27.47
C GLN A 485 -15.98 79.41 26.68
N GLU A 486 -16.13 79.23 25.36
CA GLU A 486 -17.01 80.07 24.54
C GLU A 486 -18.46 80.03 25.03
N VAL A 487 -19.01 78.84 25.29
CA VAL A 487 -20.37 78.66 25.81
C VAL A 487 -20.55 79.33 27.19
N ARG A 488 -19.57 79.17 28.10
CA ARG A 488 -19.60 79.84 29.41
C ARG A 488 -19.46 81.36 29.32
N ALA A 489 -18.65 81.86 28.38
CA ALA A 489 -18.50 83.29 28.14
C ALA A 489 -19.80 83.89 27.57
N GLN A 490 -20.50 83.16 26.70
CA GLN A 490 -21.84 83.53 26.24
C GLN A 490 -22.83 83.59 27.41
N GLU A 491 -22.87 82.56 28.27
CA GLU A 491 -23.72 82.54 29.47
C GLU A 491 -23.42 83.72 30.41
N ALA A 492 -22.14 84.03 30.66
CA ALA A 492 -21.71 85.16 31.48
C ALA A 492 -22.07 86.52 30.86
N SER A 493 -22.07 86.63 29.53
CA SER A 493 -22.48 87.84 28.81
C SER A 493 -24.00 88.06 28.77
N THR A 494 -24.81 87.09 29.20
CA THR A 494 -26.28 87.18 29.16
C THR A 494 -26.90 87.79 30.43
N ARG A 495 -26.14 88.50 31.27
CA ARG A 495 -26.68 89.24 32.41
C ARG A 495 -26.15 90.68 32.49
N ILE A 496 -27.12 91.59 32.46
CA ILE A 496 -27.08 93.05 32.70
C ILE A 496 -26.84 93.88 31.43
N ILE A 497 -27.93 94.18 30.71
CA ILE A 497 -28.03 95.42 29.94
C ILE A 497 -28.65 96.46 30.89
N ASP A 498 -27.82 97.39 31.37
CA ASP A 498 -28.29 98.56 32.11
C ASP A 498 -28.68 99.66 31.11
N VAL A 499 -30.00 99.88 30.99
CA VAL A 499 -30.64 100.73 29.97
C VAL A 499 -30.29 102.22 30.14
N GLU A 500 -29.74 102.64 31.28
CA GLU A 500 -29.39 104.04 31.55
C GLU A 500 -28.07 104.51 30.92
N SER A 501 -27.19 103.60 30.48
CA SER A 501 -25.89 103.95 29.90
C SER A 501 -25.92 104.28 28.40
N VAL A 502 -27.01 103.93 27.70
CA VAL A 502 -27.14 104.07 26.23
C VAL A 502 -27.56 105.49 25.82
N THR A 503 -28.16 106.28 26.71
CA THR A 503 -28.66 107.63 26.38
C THR A 503 -27.59 108.73 26.42
N LYS A 504 -26.39 108.45 26.96
CA LYS A 504 -25.31 109.45 27.12
C LYS A 504 -24.28 109.50 25.97
N PHE A 505 -24.41 108.68 24.94
CA PHE A 505 -23.52 108.69 23.77
C PHE A 505 -24.16 109.24 22.48
N ALA A 506 -25.36 109.83 22.55
CA ALA A 506 -25.97 110.50 21.41
C ALA A 506 -25.35 111.89 21.17
N ALA A 507 -24.16 111.91 20.54
CA ALA A 507 -23.67 113.09 19.82
C ALA A 507 -24.07 112.97 18.35
N PRO A 508 -24.66 114.02 17.73
CA PRO A 508 -25.00 113.99 16.32
C PRO A 508 -23.75 114.34 15.52
N ILE A 509 -23.43 113.63 14.42
CA ILE A 509 -22.70 114.20 13.28
C ILE A 509 -22.73 113.27 12.05
N LYS A 510 -23.17 113.92 10.97
CA LYS A 510 -22.87 113.83 9.52
C LYS A 510 -23.05 112.52 8.76
N GLY A 511 -23.95 112.61 7.78
CA GLY A 511 -24.07 111.67 6.67
C GLY A 511 -22.75 111.49 5.93
N ILE A 512 -22.39 110.24 5.73
CA ILE A 512 -21.34 109.80 4.84
C ILE A 512 -22.05 109.26 3.60
N GLU A 513 -21.68 109.79 2.44
CA GLU A 513 -22.18 109.40 1.13
C GLU A 513 -21.95 107.90 0.87
N ALA A 514 -22.96 107.24 0.32
CA ALA A 514 -22.89 105.84 -0.07
C ALA A 514 -22.01 105.68 -1.32
N GLN A 515 -20.75 105.27 -1.13
CA GLN A 515 -19.99 104.63 -2.20
C GLN A 515 -20.27 103.12 -2.18
N GLN A 516 -21.24 102.70 -2.97
CA GLN A 516 -21.40 101.30 -3.36
C GLN A 516 -20.28 100.94 -4.35
N SER A 517 -19.23 100.29 -3.85
CA SER A 517 -18.32 99.50 -4.70
C SER A 517 -18.69 98.03 -4.52
N PRO A 518 -19.11 97.31 -5.57
CA PRO A 518 -19.40 95.89 -5.45
C PRO A 518 -18.09 95.12 -5.30
N VAL A 519 -17.82 94.60 -4.10
CA VAL A 519 -16.77 93.60 -3.93
C VAL A 519 -17.36 92.25 -4.32
N ASN A 520 -16.89 91.75 -5.45
CA ASN A 520 -17.28 90.49 -6.07
C ASN A 520 -16.77 89.31 -5.21
N ILE A 521 -17.66 88.39 -4.82
CA ILE A 521 -17.40 87.24 -3.93
C ILE A 521 -16.82 86.03 -4.71
N PHE A 522 -16.32 86.23 -5.94
CA PHE A 522 -15.86 85.13 -6.82
C PHE A 522 -14.47 85.35 -7.41
N ASP A 523 -13.47 85.65 -6.58
CA ASP A 523 -12.05 85.54 -6.97
C ASP A 523 -11.32 84.60 -5.99
N PHE A 524 -11.49 83.30 -6.23
CA PHE A 524 -10.51 82.28 -5.86
C PHE A 524 -10.03 81.67 -7.16
N ASP A 525 -8.99 82.26 -7.73
CA ASP A 525 -8.27 81.70 -8.87
C ASP A 525 -7.48 80.46 -8.39
N VAL A 526 -8.13 79.29 -8.49
CA VAL A 526 -7.44 78.00 -8.43
C VAL A 526 -6.85 77.76 -9.81
N THR A 527 -5.57 78.06 -9.99
CA THR A 527 -4.84 77.59 -11.19
C THR A 527 -4.70 76.07 -11.12
N PRO A 528 -5.32 75.28 -12.02
CA PRO A 528 -5.07 73.85 -12.09
C PRO A 528 -3.65 73.62 -12.63
N THR A 529 -2.82 72.93 -11.85
CA THR A 529 -1.52 72.45 -12.31
C THR A 529 -1.75 71.32 -13.30
N GLN A 530 -1.34 71.50 -14.57
CA GLN A 530 -1.36 70.43 -15.57
C GLN A 530 -0.36 69.32 -15.20
N PRO A 531 -0.73 68.02 -15.32
CA PRO A 531 0.22 66.93 -15.20
C PRO A 531 1.20 66.92 -16.38
N GLN A 532 2.51 66.89 -16.10
CA GLN A 532 3.59 66.88 -17.09
C GLN A 532 3.85 65.53 -17.78
N HIS A 533 2.85 64.65 -17.89
CA HIS A 533 2.98 63.42 -18.69
C HIS A 533 1.71 63.16 -19.49
N GLU A 534 1.84 63.31 -20.80
CA GLU A 534 0.87 62.89 -21.79
C GLU A 534 1.08 61.38 -22.01
N ILE A 535 0.09 60.58 -21.63
CA ILE A 535 0.12 59.13 -21.89
C ILE A 535 -0.29 58.95 -23.35
N ASP A 536 0.64 58.49 -24.19
CA ASP A 536 0.34 58.13 -25.58
C ASP A 536 -0.47 56.83 -25.60
N LEU A 537 -1.78 56.97 -25.87
CA LEU A 537 -2.74 55.86 -25.92
C LEU A 537 -2.50 54.90 -27.09
N ASN A 538 -1.68 55.27 -28.09
CA ASN A 538 -1.31 54.36 -29.18
C ASN A 538 -0.24 53.35 -28.77
N GLU A 539 0.54 53.62 -27.72
CA GLU A 539 1.55 52.69 -27.21
C GLU A 539 0.93 51.53 -26.39
N LEU A 540 -0.33 51.67 -25.98
CA LEU A 540 -1.07 50.68 -25.19
C LEU A 540 -1.88 49.67 -26.04
N LEU A 541 -2.02 49.92 -27.35
CA LEU A 541 -2.82 49.11 -28.27
C LEU A 541 -1.99 48.16 -29.16
N ASP A 542 -0.65 48.27 -29.14
CA ASP A 542 0.23 47.53 -30.06
C ASP A 542 1.00 46.35 -29.42
N GLN A 543 0.53 45.83 -28.28
CA GLN A 543 1.04 44.56 -27.78
C GLN A 543 0.08 43.39 -28.05
N PRO A 544 0.55 42.35 -28.77
CA PRO A 544 -0.29 41.23 -29.21
C PRO A 544 -0.74 40.38 -28.01
N ASN A 545 -2.05 40.23 -27.88
CA ASN A 545 -2.68 39.19 -27.09
C ASN A 545 -2.18 37.80 -27.54
N LEU A 546 -1.70 37.00 -26.58
CA LEU A 546 -1.95 35.56 -26.57
C LEU A 546 -2.48 35.19 -25.17
N ARG A 547 -3.79 35.42 -25.02
CA ARG A 547 -4.62 34.74 -24.03
C ARG A 547 -4.81 33.30 -24.51
N LYS A 548 -4.54 32.32 -23.65
CA LYS A 548 -5.14 30.98 -23.80
C LYS A 548 -6.42 30.94 -22.98
N GLU A 549 -7.46 30.50 -23.66
CA GLU A 549 -8.86 30.41 -23.25
C GLU A 549 -9.06 29.39 -22.13
N THR A 550 -9.89 29.74 -21.16
CA THR A 550 -10.62 28.80 -20.31
C THR A 550 -12.10 28.94 -20.64
N THR A 551 -12.62 28.03 -21.45
CA THR A 551 -14.05 27.82 -21.64
C THR A 551 -14.59 27.00 -20.47
N TYR A 552 -15.60 27.54 -19.79
CA TYR A 552 -16.56 26.78 -18.98
C TYR A 552 -17.86 26.70 -19.78
N GLU A 553 -18.27 25.48 -20.14
CA GLU A 553 -19.63 25.20 -20.64
C GLU A 553 -20.57 24.99 -19.45
N LEU A 554 -21.80 25.50 -19.62
CA LEU A 554 -22.96 25.33 -18.75
C LEU A 554 -23.65 23.98 -19.01
#